data_AF-A0A434EYJ0-F1
#
_entry.id   AF-A0A434EYJ0-F1
#
_cell.length_a   1.000
_cell.length_b   1.000
_cell.length_c   1.000
_cell.angle_alpha   90.00
_cell.angle_beta   90.00
_cell.angle_gamma   90.00
#
_symmetry.space_group_name_H-M   'P 1'
#
loop_
_entity.id
_entity.type
_entity.pdbx_description
1 polymer ?
#
loop_
_entity_poly.entity_id
_entity_poly.type
_entity_poly.pdbx_seq_one_letter_code
_entity_poly.pdbx_strand_id
1 'polypeptide(L)'
;MAGPRAFAAAVPLSMLLALSPATAQTPPVESIQIGLSTDAISITAGFSGADLTIFGSLENPDPLIARQGRYDVVVVLEGPPRPVVVRRKDRVLGVWVNLDSETFENVPVSYS
;
A
#
# COMPACT_ATOMS: atom_id res chain seq x y z
N MET A 1 -73.13 -26.30 17.22
CA MET A 1 -71.88 -26.64 17.93
C MET A 1 -70.76 -26.71 16.89
N ALA A 2 -69.77 -25.80 17.00
CA ALA A 2 -68.43 -25.77 16.40
C ALA A 2 -68.23 -26.13 14.89
N GLY A 3 -67.84 -25.14 14.08
CA GLY A 3 -67.50 -25.29 12.65
C GLY A 3 -66.03 -25.65 12.35
N PRO A 4 -65.58 -25.60 11.07
CA PRO A 4 -64.19 -25.80 10.72
C PRO A 4 -63.50 -24.52 10.19
N ARG A 5 -62.58 -24.03 11.03
CA ARG A 5 -61.18 -23.65 10.73
C ARG A 5 -60.88 -22.91 9.42
N ALA A 6 -60.79 -21.58 9.54
CA ALA A 6 -60.11 -20.71 8.59
C ALA A 6 -58.60 -20.98 8.56
N PHE A 7 -58.14 -21.76 7.58
CA PHE A 7 -56.73 -21.91 7.22
C PHE A 7 -56.47 -21.13 5.93
N ALA A 8 -56.43 -19.80 5.97
CA ALA A 8 -56.05 -19.01 4.80
C ALA A 8 -55.75 -17.54 5.15
N ALA A 9 -54.64 -17.27 5.83
CA ALA A 9 -54.16 -15.87 5.94
C ALA A 9 -52.67 -15.69 6.32
N ALA A 10 -51.84 -16.74 6.39
CA ALA A 10 -50.45 -16.59 6.85
C ALA A 10 -49.41 -16.45 5.72
N VAL A 11 -49.83 -16.44 4.45
CA VAL A 11 -48.90 -16.49 3.30
C VAL A 11 -48.46 -15.13 2.72
N PRO A 12 -49.11 -13.95 2.91
CA PRO A 12 -48.67 -12.76 2.19
C PRO A 12 -47.42 -12.10 2.80
N LEU A 13 -47.11 -12.34 4.08
CA LEU A 13 -45.99 -11.67 4.75
C LEU A 13 -44.62 -12.28 4.36
N SER A 14 -44.57 -13.60 4.14
CA SER A 14 -43.32 -14.28 3.76
C SER A 14 -42.88 -13.92 2.33
N MET A 15 -43.83 -13.59 1.45
CA MET A 15 -43.53 -13.20 0.07
C MET A 15 -43.11 -11.73 -0.05
N LEU A 16 -43.57 -10.85 0.85
CA LEU A 16 -43.12 -9.45 0.91
C LEU A 16 -41.66 -9.32 1.39
N LEU A 17 -41.20 -10.18 2.30
CA LEU A 17 -39.80 -10.20 2.75
C LEU A 17 -38.83 -10.64 1.64
N ALA A 18 -39.28 -11.49 0.71
CA ALA A 18 -38.47 -12.01 -0.40
C ALA A 18 -38.21 -11.00 -1.53
N LEU A 19 -38.97 -9.89 -1.60
CA LEU A 19 -38.76 -8.80 -2.56
C LEU A 19 -37.86 -7.67 -2.02
N SER A 20 -37.30 -7.82 -0.83
CA SER A 20 -36.32 -6.86 -0.33
C SER A 20 -35.09 -6.90 -1.25
N PRO A 21 -34.72 -5.79 -1.91
CA PRO A 21 -33.54 -5.77 -2.76
C PRO A 21 -32.34 -6.16 -1.89
N ALA A 22 -31.68 -7.25 -2.26
CA ALA A 22 -30.41 -7.61 -1.65
C ALA A 22 -29.46 -6.45 -1.91
N THR A 23 -29.17 -5.66 -0.88
CA THR A 23 -28.16 -4.62 -1.00
C THR A 23 -26.84 -5.34 -1.22
N ALA A 24 -26.25 -5.15 -2.41
CA ALA A 24 -24.93 -5.67 -2.72
C ALA A 24 -23.97 -5.20 -1.60
N GLN A 25 -23.44 -6.15 -0.83
CA GLN A 25 -22.42 -5.83 0.16
C GLN A 25 -21.19 -5.37 -0.61
N THR A 26 -20.79 -4.12 -0.41
CA THR A 26 -19.51 -3.63 -0.93
C THR A 26 -18.43 -4.55 -0.37
N PRO A 27 -17.61 -5.19 -1.22
CA PRO A 27 -16.51 -6.00 -0.71
C PRO A 27 -15.63 -5.12 0.18
N PRO A 28 -15.20 -5.63 1.34
CA PRO A 28 -14.33 -4.86 2.21
C PRO A 28 -13.05 -4.50 1.44
N VAL A 29 -12.61 -3.25 1.58
CA VAL A 29 -11.39 -2.76 0.94
C VAL A 29 -10.19 -3.34 1.68
N GLU A 30 -9.26 -3.93 0.94
CA GLU A 30 -7.99 -4.40 1.48
C GLU A 30 -7.13 -3.21 1.93
N SER A 31 -6.66 -3.25 3.17
CA SER A 31 -5.80 -2.20 3.76
C SER A 31 -4.57 -2.82 4.41
N ILE A 32 -3.46 -2.08 4.39
CA ILE A 32 -2.21 -2.48 5.06
C ILE A 32 -1.89 -1.53 6.20
N GLN A 33 -1.64 -2.08 7.37
CA GLN A 33 -1.14 -1.35 8.53
C GLN A 33 0.33 -1.69 8.66
N ILE A 34 1.14 -0.64 8.76
CA ILE A 34 2.60 -0.75 8.86
C ILE A 34 3.03 -0.02 10.13
N GLY A 35 3.93 -0.63 10.88
CA GLY A 35 4.57 -0.08 12.06
C GLY A 35 6.08 -0.24 12.01
N LEU A 36 6.77 0.67 12.68
CA LEU A 36 8.22 0.67 12.84
C LEU A 36 8.59 0.43 14.30
N SER A 37 9.75 -0.19 14.55
CA SER A 37 10.27 -0.35 15.91
C SER A 37 10.60 0.99 16.59
N THR A 38 10.91 2.02 15.81
CA THR A 38 11.16 3.39 16.26
C THR A 38 10.74 4.40 15.21
N ASP A 39 10.26 5.56 15.64
CA ASP A 39 9.86 6.66 14.75
C ASP A 39 11.04 7.59 14.40
N ALA A 40 12.12 7.56 15.20
CA ALA A 40 13.27 8.43 14.99
C ALA A 40 14.59 7.77 15.41
N ILE A 41 15.64 8.02 14.63
CA ILE A 41 17.00 7.57 14.89
C ILE A 41 17.92 8.80 14.84
N SER A 42 18.63 9.08 15.93
CA SER A 42 19.54 10.22 16.01
C SER A 42 20.93 9.85 15.51
N ILE A 43 21.42 10.52 14.47
CA ILE A 43 22.76 10.32 13.90
C ILE A 43 23.71 11.37 14.48
N THR A 44 24.65 10.93 15.32
CA THR A 44 25.68 11.77 15.94
C THR A 44 27.07 11.36 15.48
N ALA A 45 28.12 12.10 15.88
CA ALA A 45 29.51 11.80 15.51
C ALA A 45 29.98 10.39 15.91
N GLY A 46 29.36 9.77 16.91
CA GLY A 46 29.64 8.40 17.35
C GLY A 46 28.68 7.34 16.80
N PHE A 47 27.86 7.66 15.79
CA PHE A 47 26.88 6.73 15.25
C PHE A 47 27.54 5.55 14.54
N SER A 48 27.18 4.33 14.92
CA SER A 48 27.72 3.08 14.36
C SER A 48 26.66 2.20 13.66
N GLY A 49 25.45 2.72 13.45
CA GLY A 49 24.32 1.96 12.90
C GLY A 49 23.12 1.92 13.85
N ALA A 50 21.99 1.46 13.33
CA ALA A 50 20.76 1.22 14.09
C ALA A 50 19.98 0.07 13.47
N ASP A 51 19.39 -0.77 14.31
CA ASP A 51 18.50 -1.83 13.87
C ASP A 51 17.07 -1.29 13.77
N LEU A 52 16.48 -1.38 12.57
CA LEU A 52 15.10 -1.00 12.31
C LEU A 52 14.31 -2.25 11.97
N THR A 53 13.24 -2.50 12.72
CA THR A 53 12.31 -3.58 12.41
C THR A 53 11.00 -3.01 11.91
N ILE A 54 10.54 -3.54 10.79
CA ILE A 54 9.29 -3.17 10.15
C ILE A 54 8.31 -4.31 10.38
N PHE A 55 7.11 -3.96 10.82
CA PHE A 55 6.03 -4.91 11.03
C PHE A 55 4.79 -4.42 10.30
N GLY A 56 3.89 -5.33 9.97
CA GLY A 56 2.62 -4.95 9.40
C GLY A 56 1.62 -6.08 9.38
N SER A 57 0.37 -5.72 9.10
CA SER A 57 -0.73 -6.65 8.93
C SER A 57 -1.61 -6.22 7.77
N LEU A 58 -2.17 -7.20 7.08
CA LEU A 58 -3.14 -6.99 6.02
C LEU A 58 -4.55 -7.15 6.59
N GLU A 59 -5.37 -6.12 6.43
CA GLU A 59 -6.78 -6.10 6.78
C GLU A 59 -7.61 -6.43 5.55
N ASN A 60 -8.61 -7.31 5.71
CA ASN A 60 -9.48 -7.77 4.62
C ASN A 60 -8.72 -8.29 3.38
N PRO A 61 -7.72 -9.18 3.54
CA PRO A 61 -6.96 -9.69 2.40
C PRO A 61 -7.87 -10.44 1.42
N ASP A 62 -7.64 -10.25 0.12
CA ASP A 62 -8.33 -11.04 -0.90
C ASP A 62 -8.08 -12.54 -0.65
N PRO A 63 -9.13 -13.34 -0.37
CA PRO A 63 -8.97 -14.75 -0.05
C PRO A 63 -8.39 -15.55 -1.22
N LEU A 64 -8.49 -15.10 -2.46
CA LEU A 64 -7.86 -15.74 -3.61
C LEU A 64 -6.35 -15.51 -3.61
N ILE A 65 -5.89 -14.30 -3.30
CA ILE A 65 -4.46 -13.94 -3.27
C ILE A 65 -3.79 -14.52 -2.02
N ALA A 66 -4.44 -14.41 -0.85
CA ALA A 66 -3.94 -14.94 0.41
C ALA A 66 -3.69 -16.45 0.37
N ARG A 67 -4.57 -17.22 -0.28
CA ARG A 67 -4.39 -18.68 -0.46
C ARG A 67 -3.19 -19.04 -1.32
N GLN A 68 -2.79 -18.15 -2.21
CA GLN A 68 -1.62 -18.35 -3.07
C GLN A 68 -0.34 -17.88 -2.39
N GLY A 69 -0.43 -17.15 -1.27
CA GLY A 69 0.73 -16.59 -0.57
C GLY A 69 1.52 -15.56 -1.38
N ARG A 70 0.88 -14.86 -2.34
CA ARG A 70 1.54 -14.03 -3.36
C ARG A 70 1.67 -12.56 -2.99
N TYR A 71 1.87 -12.26 -1.71
CA TYR A 71 2.14 -10.89 -1.27
C TYR A 71 3.64 -10.66 -1.23
N ASP A 72 4.12 -9.77 -2.09
CA ASP A 72 5.50 -9.32 -2.09
C ASP A 72 5.59 -8.00 -1.32
N VAL A 73 6.56 -7.89 -0.41
CA VAL A 73 6.83 -6.67 0.34
C VAL A 73 8.16 -6.10 -0.12
N VAL A 74 8.14 -4.86 -0.60
CA VAL A 74 9.34 -4.13 -1.01
C VAL A 74 9.55 -2.98 -0.05
N VAL A 75 10.75 -2.90 0.50
CA VAL A 75 11.19 -1.81 1.38
C VAL A 75 12.37 -1.13 0.71
N VAL A 76 12.37 0.21 0.71
CA VAL A 76 13.48 1.01 0.19
C VAL A 76 13.90 1.99 1.27
N LEU A 77 15.20 2.04 1.56
CA LEU A 77 15.76 3.09 2.40
C LEU A 77 16.35 4.20 1.53
N GLU A 78 15.71 5.36 1.55
CA GLU A 78 16.13 6.53 0.78
C GLU A 78 16.80 7.57 1.68
N GLY A 79 17.97 8.05 1.26
CA GLY A 79 18.63 9.18 1.91
C GLY A 79 17.96 10.52 1.58
N PRO A 80 18.28 11.59 2.32
CA PRO A 80 17.67 12.91 2.11
C PRO A 80 17.87 13.39 0.67
N PRO A 81 16.80 13.86 -0.01
CA PRO A 81 16.89 14.27 -1.41
C PRO A 81 17.74 15.53 -1.56
N ARG A 82 18.54 15.60 -2.62
CA ARG A 82 19.36 16.78 -2.97
C ARG A 82 19.37 17.02 -4.48
N PRO A 83 19.56 18.27 -4.93
CA PRO A 83 19.78 18.56 -6.33
C PRO A 83 21.13 17.97 -6.80
N VAL A 84 21.11 17.29 -7.94
CA VAL A 84 22.30 16.67 -8.55
C VAL A 84 22.46 17.20 -9.97
N VAL A 85 23.67 17.65 -10.32
CA VAL A 85 23.99 18.10 -11.68
C VAL A 85 24.82 17.04 -12.38
N VAL A 86 24.22 16.37 -13.36
CA VAL A 86 24.90 15.42 -14.23
C VAL A 86 25.52 16.19 -15.40
N ARG A 87 26.78 15.90 -15.72
CA ARG A 87 27.51 16.55 -16.80
C ARG A 87 27.97 15.53 -17.82
N ARG A 88 27.67 15.78 -19.09
CA ARG A 88 28.19 14.97 -20.20
C ARG A 88 29.51 15.57 -20.67
N LYS A 89 30.53 14.72 -20.73
CA LYS A 89 31.84 15.06 -21.27
C LYS A 89 31.91 14.71 -22.74
N ASP A 90 32.37 15.65 -23.54
CA ASP A 90 32.65 15.45 -24.94
C ASP A 90 34.07 15.91 -25.27
N ARG A 91 34.63 15.38 -26.36
CA ARG A 91 35.95 15.77 -26.83
C ARG A 91 35.85 16.97 -27.76
N VAL A 92 36.47 18.08 -27.38
CA VAL A 92 36.64 19.27 -28.21
C VAL A 92 38.12 19.49 -28.41
N LEU A 93 38.57 19.51 -29.68
CA LEU A 93 39.97 19.70 -30.06
C LEU A 93 40.96 18.76 -29.31
N GLY A 94 40.55 17.52 -29.08
CA GLY A 94 41.37 16.50 -28.41
C GLY A 94 41.34 16.53 -26.89
N VAL A 95 40.70 17.53 -26.27
CA VAL A 95 40.56 17.65 -24.81
C VAL A 95 39.12 17.33 -24.38
N TRP A 96 38.96 16.70 -23.22
CA TRP A 96 37.65 16.43 -22.64
C TRP A 96 37.10 17.64 -21.90
N VAL A 97 35.92 18.11 -22.30
CA VAL A 97 35.22 19.21 -21.65
C VAL A 97 33.81 18.76 -21.27
N ASN A 98 33.32 19.25 -20.13
CA ASN A 98 31.90 19.09 -19.77
C ASN A 98 31.10 20.03 -20.69
N LEU A 99 30.53 19.50 -21.77
CA LEU A 99 29.89 20.32 -22.79
C LEU A 99 28.42 20.59 -22.45
N ASP A 100 27.74 19.58 -21.93
CA ASP A 100 26.34 19.65 -21.55
C ASP A 100 26.14 19.30 -20.08
N SER A 101 25.09 19.85 -19.47
CA SER A 101 24.70 19.56 -18.10
C SER A 101 23.19 19.56 -17.92
N GLU A 102 22.72 18.67 -17.07
CA GLU A 102 21.32 18.58 -16.67
C GLU A 102 21.23 18.52 -15.14
N THR A 103 20.24 19.23 -14.58
CA THR A 103 20.00 19.26 -13.14
C THR A 103 18.78 18.41 -12.83
N PHE A 104 18.96 17.44 -11.94
CA PHE A 104 17.90 16.63 -11.38
C PHE A 104 17.57 17.14 -9.99
N GLU A 105 16.32 17.54 -9.79
CA GLU A 105 15.80 17.93 -8.49
C GLU A 105 15.34 16.68 -7.71
N ASN A 106 15.45 16.72 -6.39
CA ASN A 106 14.98 15.67 -5.47
C ASN A 106 15.60 14.27 -5.65
N VAL A 107 16.90 14.16 -5.95
CA VAL A 107 17.57 12.86 -6.06
C VAL A 107 18.01 12.36 -4.68
N PRO A 108 17.59 11.15 -4.24
CA PRO A 108 18.09 10.56 -2.99
C PRO A 108 19.60 10.37 -3.03
N VAL A 109 20.28 10.72 -1.94
CA VAL A 109 21.75 10.57 -1.87
C VAL A 109 22.23 9.12 -1.83
N SER A 110 21.36 8.20 -1.44
CA SER A 110 21.67 6.77 -1.32
C SER A 110 20.38 5.96 -1.38
N TYR A 111 20.51 4.74 -1.91
CA TYR A 111 19.52 3.67 -1.84
C TYR A 111 20.17 2.46 -1.18
N SER A 112 19.42 1.72 -0.37
CA SER A 112 19.83 0.43 0.19
C SER A 112 18.65 -0.53 0.33
#